data_AF-X1HC64-F1
#
_entry.id   AF-X1HC64-F1
#
_cell.length_a   1.000
_cell.length_b   1.000
_cell.length_c   1.000
_cell.angle_alpha   90.00
_cell.angle_beta   90.00
_cell.angle_gamma   90.00
#
_symmetry.space_group_name_H-M   'P 1'
#
loop_
_entity.id
_entity.type
_entity.pdbx_description
1 polymer ?
#
loop_
_entity_poly.entity_id
_entity_poly.type
_entity_poly.pdbx_seq_one_letter_code
_entity_poly.pdbx_strand_id
1 'polypeptide(L)'
;MAVDIISIVVIVLIALAIALAFSIGANDETLSTLVGAGVIKFKVALLIGGIAVGVGMFSFSFAFVAKTVGADLLGEAVTYTEFMLLAVLISS
;
A
#
# COMPACT_ATOMS: atom_id res chain seq x y z
N MET A 1 -17.47 -25.48 -1.62
CA MET A 1 -18.33 -24.29 -1.45
C MET A 1 -17.72 -23.22 -0.55
N ALA A 2 -17.55 -23.44 0.76
CA ALA A 2 -16.94 -22.41 1.63
C ALA A 2 -15.47 -22.10 1.27
N VAL A 3 -14.68 -23.14 0.97
CA VAL A 3 -13.27 -23.01 0.54
C VAL A 3 -13.12 -22.27 -0.79
N ASP A 4 -14.08 -22.45 -1.71
CA ASP A 4 -14.06 -21.78 -3.01
C ASP A 4 -14.31 -20.27 -2.87
N ILE A 5 -15.27 -19.89 -2.01
CA ILE A 5 -15.57 -18.47 -1.73
C ILE A 5 -14.38 -17.79 -1.07
N ILE A 6 -13.80 -18.40 -0.03
CA ILE A 6 -12.60 -17.88 0.66
C ILE A 6 -11.45 -17.65 -0.34
N SER A 7 -11.22 -18.62 -1.23
CA SER A 7 -10.14 -18.53 -2.22
C SER A 7 -10.37 -17.38 -3.21
N ILE A 8 -11.61 -17.16 -3.64
CA ILE A 8 -11.98 -16.03 -4.50
C ILE A 8 -11.79 -14.70 -3.76
N VAL A 9 -12.20 -14.61 -2.49
CA VAL A 9 -12.04 -13.39 -1.70
C VAL A 9 -10.56 -13.05 -1.51
N VAL A 10 -9.71 -14.02 -1.18
CA VAL A 10 -8.26 -13.80 -1.06
C VAL A 10 -7.66 -13.25 -2.36
N ILE A 11 -8.06 -13.79 -3.52
CA ILE A 11 -7.59 -13.29 -4.83
C ILE A 11 -8.02 -11.83 -5.04
N VAL A 12 -9.26 -11.49 -4.71
CA VAL A 12 -9.78 -10.11 -4.81
C VAL A 12 -9.01 -9.17 -3.86
N LEU A 13 -8.77 -9.59 -2.62
CA LEU A 13 -8.01 -8.79 -1.64
C LEU A 13 -6.58 -8.52 -2.11
N ILE A 14 -5.91 -9.51 -2.69
CA ILE A 14 -4.57 -9.32 -3.26
C ILE A 14 -4.60 -8.33 -4.43
N ALA A 15 -5.60 -8.45 -5.31
CA ALA A 15 -5.75 -7.52 -6.44
C ALA A 15 -5.99 -6.07 -5.97
N LEU A 16 -6.83 -5.88 -4.95
CA LEU A 16 -7.08 -4.57 -4.34
C LEU A 16 -5.84 -4.00 -3.65
N ALA A 17 -5.11 -4.83 -2.89
CA ALA A 17 -3.89 -4.40 -2.22
C ALA A 17 -2.79 -3.97 -3.23
N ILE A 18 -2.68 -4.66 -4.37
CA ILE A 18 -1.77 -4.27 -5.45
C ILE A 18 -2.22 -2.95 -6.08
N ALA A 19 -3.52 -2.78 -6.35
CA ALA A 19 -4.08 -1.55 -6.90
C ALA A 19 -3.84 -0.35 -5.97
N LEU A 20 -4.02 -0.54 -4.66
CA LEU A 20 -3.75 0.46 -3.64
C LEU A 20 -2.26 0.83 -3.60
N ALA A 21 -1.36 -0.15 -3.57
CA ALA A 21 0.08 0.09 -3.60
C ALA A 21 0.52 0.85 -4.85
N PHE A 22 -0.07 0.53 -6.01
CA PHE A 22 0.16 1.27 -7.25
C PHE A 22 -0.35 2.72 -7.16
N SER A 23 -1.56 2.92 -6.62
CA SER A 23 -2.16 4.25 -6.47
C SER A 23 -1.35 5.15 -5.54
N ILE A 24 -0.89 4.62 -4.40
CA ILE A 24 -0.01 5.34 -3.46
C ILE A 24 1.29 5.75 -4.18
N GLY A 25 1.95 4.81 -4.86
CA GLY A 25 3.20 5.11 -5.56
C GLY A 25 3.04 6.09 -6.73
N ALA A 26 1.90 6.08 -7.42
CA ALA A 26 1.60 7.00 -8.51
C ALA A 26 1.21 8.41 -8.01
N ASN A 27 0.62 8.52 -6.82
CA ASN A 27 0.19 9.78 -6.24
C ASN A 27 1.30 10.48 -5.43
N ASP A 28 2.24 9.73 -4.85
CA ASP A 28 3.26 10.26 -3.94
C ASP A 28 4.57 10.63 -4.67
N GLU A 29 4.49 11.69 -5.49
CA GLU A 29 5.59 12.22 -6.30
C GLU A 29 6.63 12.98 -5.43
N THR A 30 7.39 12.24 -4.63
CA THR A 30 8.38 12.72 -3.63
C THR A 30 9.45 13.69 -4.16
N LEU A 31 9.67 13.77 -5.47
CA LEU A 31 10.68 14.64 -6.11
C LEU A 31 10.07 15.68 -7.07
N SER A 32 8.76 15.90 -7.00
CA SER A 32 8.01 16.87 -7.84
C SER A 32 8.55 18.30 -7.72
N THR A 33 9.06 18.71 -6.56
CA THR A 33 9.67 20.03 -6.34
C THR A 33 10.95 20.24 -7.15
N LEU A 34 11.83 19.22 -7.23
CA LEU A 34 13.06 19.27 -8.02
C LEU A 34 12.78 19.22 -9.53
N VAL A 35 11.71 18.51 -9.92
CA VAL A 35 11.23 18.52 -11.30
C VAL A 35 10.65 19.89 -11.66
N GLY A 36 9.80 20.47 -10.80
CA GLY A 36 9.21 21.79 -10.98
C GLY A 36 10.23 22.93 -10.98
N ALA A 37 11.32 22.78 -10.23
CA ALA A 37 12.46 23.71 -10.24
C ALA A 37 13.41 23.52 -11.44
N GLY A 38 13.17 22.53 -12.32
CA GLY A 38 14.00 22.26 -13.49
C GLY A 38 15.36 21.64 -13.19
N VAL A 39 15.58 21.18 -11.96
CA VAL A 39 16.86 20.60 -11.50
C VAL A 39 17.05 19.19 -12.06
N ILE A 40 15.97 18.40 -12.11
CA ILE A 40 16.00 17.02 -12.63
C ILE A 40 14.82 16.76 -13.57
N LYS A 41 15.01 15.83 -14.50
CA LYS A 41 13.93 15.40 -15.41
C LYS A 41 12.94 14.51 -14.68
N PHE A 42 11.65 14.61 -15.02
CA PHE A 42 10.58 13.79 -14.45
C PHE A 42 10.88 12.27 -14.46
N LYS A 43 11.44 11.75 -15.57
CA LYS A 43 11.82 10.33 -15.66
C LYS A 43 12.87 9.90 -14.62
N VAL A 44 13.80 10.80 -14.29
CA VAL A 44 14.85 10.54 -13.30
C VAL A 44 14.27 10.58 -11.89
N ALA A 45 13.40 11.56 -11.63
CA ALA A 45 12.65 11.66 -10.39
C ALA A 45 11.80 10.39 -10.12
N LEU A 46 11.10 9.88 -11.14
CA LEU A 46 10.30 8.66 -11.02
C LEU A 46 11.14 7.43 -10.64
N LEU A 47 12.31 7.26 -11.27
CA LEU A 47 13.20 6.13 -11.02
C LEU A 47 13.81 6.19 -9.61
N ILE A 48 14.33 7.37 -9.22
CA ILE A 48 14.94 7.55 -7.89
C ILE A 48 13.89 7.44 -6.80
N GLY A 49 12.73 8.08 -6.97
CA GLY A 49 11.62 8.03 -6.04
C GLY A 49 11.12 6.60 -5.85
N GLY A 50 10.89 5.86 -6.93
CA GLY A 50 10.47 4.45 -6.85
C GLY A 50 11.47 3.55 -6.13
N ILE A 51 12.77 3.70 -6.39
CA ILE A 51 13.82 2.94 -5.68
C ILE A 51 13.85 3.32 -4.19
N ALA A 52 13.81 4.62 -3.87
CA ALA A 52 13.84 5.11 -2.50
C ALA A 52 12.61 4.63 -1.69
N VAL A 53 11.41 4.66 -2.28
CA VAL A 53 10.18 4.14 -1.67
C VAL A 53 10.30 2.63 -1.45
N GLY A 54 10.78 1.87 -2.44
CA GLY A 54 10.97 0.42 -2.30
C GLY A 54 11.98 0.05 -1.20
N VAL A 55 13.12 0.74 -1.15
CA VAL A 55 14.14 0.54 -0.10
C VAL A 55 13.59 0.95 1.27
N GLY A 56 12.92 2.10 1.37
CA GLY A 56 12.31 2.57 2.61
C GLY A 56 11.26 1.60 3.16
N MET A 57 10.42 1.04 2.28
CA MET A 57 9.45 0.02 2.63
C MET A 57 10.14 -1.23 3.19
N PHE A 58 11.15 -1.76 2.52
CA PHE A 58 11.86 -2.95 2.96
C PHE A 58 12.62 -2.74 4.28
N SER A 59 13.28 -1.58 4.45
CA SER A 59 14.13 -1.31 5.60
C SER A 59 13.37 -0.85 6.85
N PHE A 60 12.22 -0.19 6.72
CA PHE A 60 11.55 0.48 7.85
C PHE A 60 10.09 0.07 8.08
N SER A 61 9.37 -0.45 7.09
CA SER A 61 7.93 -0.76 7.26
C SER A 61 7.65 -2.10 7.93
N PHE A 62 8.59 -3.05 7.92
CA PHE A 62 8.36 -4.42 8.39
C PHE A 62 8.01 -4.57 9.89
N ALA A 63 8.33 -3.58 10.73
CA ALA A 63 8.24 -3.74 12.18
C ALA A 63 7.13 -2.94 12.89
N PHE A 64 6.65 -1.83 12.31
CA PHE A 64 5.80 -0.87 13.05
C PHE A 64 4.51 -0.50 12.33
N VAL A 65 4.57 0.00 11.09
CA VAL A 65 3.39 0.62 10.47
C VAL A 65 2.29 -0.38 10.12
N ALA A 66 2.61 -1.51 9.47
CA ALA A 66 1.61 -2.49 9.08
C ALA A 66 0.87 -3.11 10.28
N LYS A 67 1.60 -3.34 11.38
CA LYS A 67 1.04 -3.89 12.62
C LYS A 67 0.18 -2.84 13.35
N THR A 68 0.68 -1.61 13.46
CA THR A 68 -0.03 -0.53 14.15
C THR A 68 -1.27 -0.08 13.39
N VAL A 69 -1.20 0.12 12.07
CA VAL A 69 -2.36 0.51 11.27
C VAL A 69 -3.45 -0.57 11.29
N GLY A 70 -3.07 -1.84 11.18
CA GLY A 70 -4.03 -2.95 11.28
C GLY A 70 -4.66 -3.08 12.67
N ALA A 71 -3.93 -2.74 13.74
CA ALA A 71 -4.45 -2.73 15.11
C ALA A 71 -5.32 -1.49 15.41
N ASP A 72 -4.95 -0.32 14.91
CA ASP A 72 -5.62 0.96 15.19
C ASP A 72 -6.92 1.13 14.40
N LEU A 73 -6.99 0.62 13.17
CA LEU A 73 -8.19 0.75 12.34
C LEU A 73 -9.36 -0.12 12.83
N LEU A 74 -9.06 -1.27 13.45
CA LEU A 74 -10.06 -2.30 13.70
C LEU A 74 -10.04 -2.87 15.13
N GLY A 75 -9.02 -2.56 15.94
CA GLY A 75 -8.87 -2.93 17.34
C GLY A 75 -8.17 -4.28 17.56
N GLU A 76 -7.21 -4.32 18.51
CA GLU A 76 -6.41 -5.53 18.83
C GLU A 76 -7.23 -6.75 19.30
N ALA A 77 -8.49 -6.55 19.72
CA ALA A 77 -9.36 -7.59 20.26
C ALA A 77 -10.32 -8.22 19.23
N VAL A 78 -10.31 -7.77 17.97
CA VAL A 78 -11.28 -8.23 16.97
C VAL A 78 -10.64 -9.25 16.04
N THR A 79 -11.21 -10.45 15.96
CA THR A 79 -10.83 -11.41 14.91
C THR A 79 -11.43 -10.96 13.58
N TYR A 80 -10.59 -10.52 12.66
CA TYR A 80 -11.05 -9.93 11.40
C TYR A 80 -11.69 -10.97 10.49
N THR A 81 -12.90 -10.67 10.03
CA THR A 81 -13.53 -11.39 8.93
C THR A 81 -13.04 -10.84 7.60
N GLU A 82 -13.09 -11.67 6.55
CA GLU A 82 -12.61 -11.29 5.21
C GLU A 82 -13.32 -10.04 4.65
N PHE A 83 -14.60 -9.85 4.99
CA PHE A 83 -15.38 -8.68 4.60
C PHE A 83 -14.91 -7.38 5.27
N MET A 84 -14.41 -7.45 6.51
CA MET A 84 -13.86 -6.27 7.21
C MET A 84 -12.52 -5.86 6.60
N LEU A 85 -11.68 -6.84 6.22
CA LEU A 85 -10.44 -6.58 5.49
C LEU A 85 -10.73 -5.98 4.11
N LEU A 86 -11.75 -6.48 3.41
CA LEU A 86 -12.20 -5.95 2.12
C LEU A 86 -12.65 -4.49 2.24
N ALA A 87 -13.43 -4.16 3.28
CA ALA A 87 -13.90 -2.80 3.51
C ALA A 87 -12.75 -1.82 3.77
N VAL A 88 -11.76 -2.21 4.59
CA VAL A 88 -10.57 -1.37 4.84
C VAL A 88 -9.78 -1.13 3.55
N LEU A 89 -9.54 -2.19 2.76
CA LEU A 89 -8.80 -2.08 1.51
C LEU A 89 -9.50 -1.22 0.44
N ILE A 90 -10.83 -1.20 0.41
CA ILE A 90 -11.59 -0.34 -0.50
C ILE A 90 -11.64 1.12 -0.01
N SER A 91 -11.61 1.33 1.31
CA SER A 91 -11.70 2.67 1.91
C SER A 91 -10.36 3.42 2.00
N SER A 92 -9.24 2.71 1.80
CA SER A 92 -7.87 3.26 1.81
C SER A 92 -7.51 3.78 0.42
#